data_AF-A0A662V515-F1
#
_entry.id   AF-A0A662V515-F1
#
_cell.length_a   1.000
_cell.length_b   1.000
_cell.length_c   1.000
_cell.angle_alpha   90.00
_cell.angle_beta   90.00
_cell.angle_gamma   90.00
#
_symmetry.space_group_name_H-M   'P 1'
#
loop_
_entity.id
_entity.type
_entity.pdbx_description
1 polymer ?
#
loop_
_entity_poly.entity_id
_entity_poly.type
_entity_poly.pdbx_seq_one_letter_code
_entity_poly.pdbx_strand_id
1 'polypeptide(L)'
;ILVDVSLLIPITVMRIRPFIMGFKEIKVIPSLILTIAEILQQSTDVVSDLRRAFIKTKVPSLSRLGVFNDVSELTNVLKYLKSWIARYAVLNIYLILNAGINDRATLIRLRDVVNEFISVYKEFLLSALLPLMLSIFIPWFCLSMMYLMKTVLSINYLLPIITLCVLYSVLASKFVFDDYVNPAFLVTSLMTVYMLI
;
A
#
# COMPACT_ATOMS: atom_id res chain seq x y z
N ILE A 1 -8.64 23.77 -17.09
CA ILE A 1 -9.49 22.55 -17.22
C ILE A 1 -8.75 21.38 -17.88
N LEU A 2 -8.45 21.35 -19.19
CA LEU A 2 -7.64 20.26 -19.82
C LEU A 2 -6.22 20.12 -19.22
N VAL A 3 -5.65 21.24 -18.75
CA VAL A 3 -4.35 21.31 -18.07
C VAL A 3 -4.42 20.78 -16.63
N ASP A 4 -5.59 20.83 -15.97
CA ASP A 4 -5.75 20.37 -14.57
C ASP A 4 -5.88 18.85 -14.50
N VAL A 5 -6.66 18.25 -15.40
CA VAL A 5 -6.89 16.80 -15.44
C VAL A 5 -5.62 16.01 -15.78
N SER A 6 -4.76 16.56 -16.65
CA SER A 6 -3.48 15.97 -17.02
C SER A 6 -2.41 16.06 -15.91
N LEU A 7 -2.49 17.05 -15.01
CA LEU A 7 -1.67 17.13 -13.79
C LEU A 7 -2.15 16.20 -12.68
N LEU A 8 -3.43 15.84 -12.70
CA LEU A 8 -4.09 15.02 -11.68
C LEU A 8 -3.79 13.52 -11.80
N ILE A 9 -3.63 13.00 -13.02
CA ILE A 9 -3.20 11.62 -13.29
C ILE A 9 -1.82 11.32 -12.66
N PRO A 10 -0.75 12.11 -12.90
CA PRO A 10 0.55 11.86 -12.29
C PRO A 10 0.55 12.01 -10.77
N ILE A 11 -0.26 12.92 -10.20
CA ILE A 11 -0.45 13.03 -8.74
C ILE A 11 -1.06 11.74 -8.18
N THR A 12 -2.08 11.20 -8.84
CA THR A 12 -2.75 9.95 -8.46
C THR A 12 -1.80 8.76 -8.55
N VAL A 13 -1.05 8.65 -9.65
CA VAL A 13 -0.01 7.62 -9.83
C VAL A 13 1.09 7.74 -8.77
N MET A 14 1.53 8.96 -8.45
CA MET A 14 2.52 9.21 -7.39
C MET A 14 2.03 8.77 -6.01
N ARG A 15 0.74 8.92 -5.69
CA ARG A 15 0.16 8.48 -4.42
C ARG A 15 -0.14 6.99 -4.33
N ILE A 16 -0.53 6.35 -5.44
CA ILE A 16 -0.85 4.91 -5.48
C ILE A 16 0.44 4.06 -5.50
N ARG A 17 1.50 4.54 -6.12
CA ARG A 17 2.75 3.77 -6.28
C ARG A 17 3.37 3.30 -4.94
N PRO A 18 3.48 4.13 -3.88
CA PRO A 18 3.91 3.67 -2.55
C PRO A 18 3.03 2.57 -1.97
N PHE A 19 1.71 2.65 -2.18
CA PHE A 19 0.75 1.67 -1.71
C PHE A 19 0.95 0.31 -2.39
N ILE A 20 1.07 0.28 -3.72
CA ILE A 20 1.40 -0.93 -4.49
C ILE A 20 2.75 -1.52 -4.04
N MET A 21 3.74 -0.67 -3.78
CA MET A 21 5.05 -1.12 -3.30
C MET A 21 4.95 -1.78 -1.92
N GLY A 22 4.16 -1.21 -1.01
CA GLY A 22 3.89 -1.79 0.32
C GLY A 22 3.30 -3.20 0.23
N PHE A 23 2.41 -3.47 -0.73
CA PHE A 23 1.90 -4.83 -0.97
C PHE A 23 2.97 -5.82 -1.42
N LYS A 24 3.83 -5.39 -2.35
CA LYS A 24 4.92 -6.23 -2.84
C LYS A 24 5.88 -6.58 -1.71
N GLU A 25 6.15 -5.64 -0.81
CA GLU A 25 6.93 -5.88 0.41
C GLU A 25 6.25 -6.92 1.31
N ILE A 26 4.99 -6.68 1.69
CA ILE A 26 4.23 -7.56 2.60
C ILE A 26 4.17 -9.01 2.09
N LYS A 27 4.01 -9.20 0.79
CA LYS A 27 3.95 -10.54 0.17
C LYS A 27 5.25 -11.33 0.33
N VAL A 28 6.40 -10.65 0.36
CA VAL A 28 7.74 -11.29 0.34
C VAL A 28 8.31 -11.46 1.74
N ILE A 29 7.88 -10.64 2.71
CA ILE A 29 8.41 -10.67 4.09
C ILE A 29 8.33 -12.06 4.75
N PRO A 30 7.19 -12.80 4.74
CA PRO A 30 7.12 -14.09 5.42
C PRO A 30 8.10 -15.13 4.87
N SER A 31 8.28 -15.16 3.54
CA SER A 31 9.27 -16.03 2.91
C SER A 31 10.71 -15.60 3.23
N LEU A 32 10.95 -14.30 3.32
CA LEU A 32 12.25 -13.76 3.66
C LEU A 32 12.65 -14.11 5.10
N ILE A 33 11.72 -14.02 6.05
CA ILE A 33 11.95 -14.43 7.45
C ILE A 33 12.35 -15.92 7.52
N LEU A 34 11.68 -16.78 6.75
CA LEU A 34 12.06 -18.20 6.67
C LEU A 34 13.48 -18.41 6.14
N THR A 35 13.81 -17.76 5.02
CA THR A 35 15.16 -17.86 4.45
C THR A 35 16.22 -17.38 5.43
N ILE A 36 15.95 -16.31 6.19
CA ILE A 36 16.86 -15.81 7.21
C ILE A 36 16.98 -16.79 8.39
N ALA A 37 15.86 -17.40 8.81
CA ALA A 37 15.87 -18.42 9.86
C ALA A 37 16.68 -19.67 9.48
N GLU A 38 16.69 -20.04 8.20
CA GLU A 38 17.54 -21.11 7.66
C GLU A 38 19.02 -20.70 7.65
N ILE A 39 19.32 -19.47 7.22
CA ILE A 39 20.69 -18.91 7.21
C ILE A 39 21.29 -18.91 8.61
N LEU A 40 20.54 -18.52 9.65
CA LEU A 40 21.03 -18.48 11.03
C LEU A 40 21.45 -19.85 11.57
N GLN A 41 20.86 -20.94 11.08
CA GLN A 41 21.24 -22.29 11.52
C GLN A 41 22.47 -22.84 10.81
N GLN A 42 22.77 -22.35 9.61
CA GLN A 42 23.72 -23.00 8.69
C GLN A 42 24.98 -22.18 8.44
N SER A 43 24.96 -20.87 8.66
CA SER A 43 26.03 -19.98 8.23
C SER A 43 26.97 -19.56 9.37
N THR A 44 28.27 -19.57 9.06
CA THR A 44 29.33 -18.96 9.88
C THR A 44 29.44 -17.45 9.65
N ASP A 45 28.92 -16.92 8.54
CA ASP A 45 28.88 -15.49 8.21
C ASP A 45 27.44 -15.04 7.90
N VAL A 46 26.67 -14.96 8.98
CA VAL A 46 25.26 -14.58 8.99
C VAL A 46 25.01 -13.24 8.29
N VAL A 47 25.90 -12.26 8.43
CA VAL A 47 25.70 -10.90 7.92
C VAL A 47 25.79 -10.87 6.40
N SER A 48 26.77 -11.56 5.81
CA SER A 48 26.89 -11.56 4.34
C SER A 48 25.78 -12.36 3.66
N ASP A 49 25.31 -13.44 4.26
CA ASP A 49 24.20 -14.24 3.73
C ASP A 49 22.84 -13.53 3.88
N LEU A 50 22.62 -12.82 4.99
CA LEU A 50 21.46 -11.95 5.17
C LEU A 50 21.36 -10.90 4.06
N ARG A 51 22.49 -10.26 3.72
CA ARG A 51 22.55 -9.29 2.62
C ARG A 51 22.18 -9.92 1.29
N ARG A 52 22.71 -11.11 0.99
CA ARG A 52 22.34 -11.86 -0.22
C ARG A 52 20.85 -12.19 -0.24
N ALA A 53 20.26 -12.56 0.89
CA ALA A 53 18.83 -12.81 1.00
C ALA A 53 17.99 -11.57 0.67
N PHE A 54 18.39 -10.39 1.19
CA PHE A 54 17.76 -9.12 0.84
C PHE A 54 17.94 -8.76 -0.64
N ILE A 55 19.17 -8.83 -1.19
CA ILE A 55 19.45 -8.52 -2.61
C ILE A 55 18.65 -9.41 -3.55
N LYS A 56 18.47 -10.69 -3.20
CA LYS A 56 17.71 -11.66 -4.00
C LYS A 56 16.20 -11.35 -4.05
N THR A 57 15.70 -10.48 -3.17
CA THR A 57 14.30 -10.06 -3.24
C THR A 57 14.05 -9.27 -4.53
N LYS A 58 13.02 -9.64 -5.29
CA LYS A 58 12.58 -8.90 -6.50
C LYS A 58 11.89 -7.56 -6.16
N VAL A 59 12.00 -7.10 -4.92
CA VAL A 59 11.31 -5.93 -4.39
C VAL A 59 12.35 -4.83 -4.15
N PRO A 60 12.38 -3.77 -4.98
CA PRO A 60 13.44 -2.75 -4.93
C PRO A 60 13.69 -2.08 -3.58
N SER A 61 12.68 -1.96 -2.71
CA SER A 61 12.84 -1.39 -1.37
C SER A 61 13.50 -2.35 -0.40
N LEU A 62 13.24 -3.66 -0.53
CA LEU A 62 13.88 -4.72 0.26
C LEU A 62 15.30 -5.03 -0.26
N SER A 63 15.52 -4.99 -1.58
CA SER A 63 16.84 -5.27 -2.15
C SER A 63 17.89 -4.23 -1.78
N ARG A 64 17.47 -2.95 -1.65
CA ARG A 64 18.34 -1.88 -1.13
C ARG A 64 18.85 -2.16 0.27
N LEU A 65 18.09 -2.87 1.11
CA LEU A 65 18.51 -3.20 2.48
C LEU A 65 19.79 -4.03 2.51
N GLY A 66 20.01 -4.88 1.50
CA GLY A 66 21.21 -5.72 1.42
C GLY A 66 22.48 -4.98 0.99
N VAL A 67 22.37 -3.71 0.60
CA VAL A 67 23.52 -2.86 0.21
C VAL A 67 24.10 -2.11 1.41
N PHE A 68 23.32 -1.91 2.47
CA PHE A 68 23.77 -1.14 3.63
C PHE A 68 24.71 -1.95 4.50
N ASN A 69 25.81 -1.31 4.90
CA ASN A 69 26.91 -1.99 5.57
C ASN A 69 26.70 -2.11 7.08
N ASP A 70 25.91 -1.23 7.69
CA ASP A 70 25.99 -0.98 9.13
C ASP A 70 24.62 -0.82 9.79
N VAL A 71 24.48 -1.41 10.99
CA VAL A 71 23.19 -1.39 11.74
C VAL A 71 22.92 0.00 12.34
N SER A 72 23.97 0.83 12.47
CA SER A 72 23.88 2.25 12.80
C SER A 72 23.03 3.05 11.80
N GLU A 73 22.88 2.57 10.56
CA GLU A 73 22.05 3.19 9.53
C GLU A 73 20.60 2.67 9.51
N LEU A 74 20.22 1.75 10.41
CA LEU A 74 18.91 1.07 10.39
C LEU A 74 17.73 2.05 10.30
N THR A 75 17.79 3.18 11.01
CA THR A 75 16.75 4.22 10.95
C THR A 75 16.61 4.87 9.57
N ASN A 76 17.71 5.01 8.83
CA ASN A 76 17.69 5.49 7.45
C ASN A 76 17.25 4.40 6.47
N VAL A 77 17.63 3.15 6.74
CA VAL A 77 17.31 1.96 5.97
C VAL A 77 15.79 1.67 6.01
N LEU A 78 15.15 1.80 7.17
CA LEU A 78 13.70 1.60 7.34
C LEU A 78 12.85 2.63 6.56
N LYS A 79 13.39 3.81 6.22
CA LYS A 79 12.68 4.83 5.42
C LYS A 79 12.40 4.37 3.99
N TYR A 80 13.17 3.42 3.46
CA TYR A 80 12.98 2.90 2.11
C TYR A 80 11.76 1.98 2.00
N LEU A 81 11.38 1.32 3.09
CA LEU A 81 10.22 0.45 3.17
C LEU A 81 8.94 1.27 3.22
N LYS A 82 7.93 0.87 2.47
CA LYS A 82 6.64 1.56 2.37
C LYS A 82 5.60 0.96 3.31
N SER A 83 5.66 -0.33 3.58
CA SER A 83 4.79 -1.01 4.53
C SER A 83 5.34 -0.94 5.95
N TRP A 84 4.47 -0.60 6.90
CA TRP A 84 4.79 -0.66 8.33
C TRP A 84 5.03 -2.10 8.80
N ILE A 85 4.32 -3.10 8.24
CA ILE A 85 4.53 -4.52 8.53
C ILE A 85 5.94 -4.93 8.10
N ALA A 86 6.37 -4.47 6.92
CA ALA A 86 7.72 -4.73 6.44
C ALA A 86 8.78 -4.06 7.32
N ARG A 87 8.55 -2.80 7.72
CA ARG A 87 9.44 -2.10 8.67
C ARG A 87 9.54 -2.83 10.00
N TYR A 88 8.40 -3.26 10.55
CA TYR A 88 8.33 -4.01 11.80
C TYR A 88 9.13 -5.31 11.69
N ALA A 89 8.90 -6.10 10.65
CA ALA A 89 9.59 -7.37 10.45
C ALA A 89 11.11 -7.18 10.31
N VAL A 90 11.55 -6.24 9.46
CA VAL A 90 12.98 -5.96 9.25
C VAL A 90 13.63 -5.46 10.54
N LEU A 91 13.00 -4.53 11.26
CA LEU A 91 13.50 -4.04 12.54
C LEU A 91 13.70 -5.20 13.54
N ASN A 92 12.72 -6.09 13.68
CA ASN A 92 12.84 -7.22 14.60
C ASN A 92 13.92 -8.21 14.18
N ILE A 93 14.09 -8.47 12.88
CA ILE A 93 15.21 -9.28 12.37
C ILE A 93 16.54 -8.68 12.82
N TYR A 94 16.77 -7.39 12.58
CA TYR A 94 18.02 -6.73 12.99
C TYR A 94 18.22 -6.73 14.52
N LEU A 95 17.16 -6.55 15.31
CA LEU A 95 17.23 -6.62 16.77
C LEU A 95 17.63 -8.01 17.27
N ILE A 96 17.05 -9.07 16.68
CA ILE A 96 17.38 -10.47 17.01
C ILE A 96 18.86 -10.74 16.70
N LEU A 97 19.35 -10.29 15.54
CA LEU A 97 20.74 -10.45 15.13
C LEU A 97 21.71 -9.70 16.05
N ASN A 98 21.40 -8.44 16.38
CA ASN A 98 22.23 -7.62 17.27
C ASN A 98 22.29 -8.17 18.70
N ALA A 99 21.20 -8.79 19.17
CA ALA A 99 21.16 -9.43 20.48
C ALA A 99 21.95 -10.75 20.52
N GLY A 100 22.51 -11.21 19.38
CA GLY A 100 23.19 -12.50 19.29
C GLY A 100 22.24 -13.69 19.44
N ILE A 101 20.93 -13.49 19.28
CA ILE A 101 19.93 -14.54 19.42
C ILE A 101 19.90 -15.32 18.12
N ASN A 102 20.59 -16.48 18.12
CA ASN A 102 20.66 -17.37 16.97
C ASN A 102 19.58 -18.47 17.01
N ASP A 103 18.40 -18.15 17.55
CA ASP A 103 17.31 -19.09 17.72
C ASP A 103 16.30 -19.03 16.56
N ARG A 104 16.24 -20.12 15.79
CA ARG A 104 15.26 -20.30 14.70
C ARG A 104 13.82 -20.20 15.21
N ALA A 105 13.51 -20.68 16.41
CA ALA A 105 12.15 -20.66 16.92
C ALA A 105 11.64 -19.22 17.10
N THR A 106 12.51 -18.30 17.52
CA THR A 106 12.20 -16.87 17.63
C THR A 106 11.86 -16.23 16.28
N LEU A 107 12.60 -16.55 15.21
CA LEU A 107 12.26 -16.05 13.86
C LEU A 107 11.00 -16.69 13.28
N ILE A 108 10.73 -17.97 13.57
CA ILE A 108 9.47 -18.61 13.18
C ILE A 108 8.29 -17.92 13.88
N ARG A 109 8.40 -17.63 15.19
CA ARG A 109 7.39 -16.85 15.91
C ARG A 109 7.18 -15.47 15.30
N LEU A 110 8.26 -14.77 14.93
CA LEU A 110 8.16 -13.49 14.22
C LEU A 110 7.40 -13.64 12.90
N ARG A 111 7.66 -14.70 12.12
CA ARG A 111 6.93 -14.99 10.88
C ARG A 111 5.44 -15.18 11.15
N ASP A 112 5.08 -15.92 12.21
CA ASP A 112 3.69 -16.19 12.55
C ASP A 112 2.95 -14.91 12.96
N VAL A 113 3.56 -14.08 13.80
CA VAL A 113 3.04 -12.74 14.16
C VAL A 113 2.86 -11.86 12.92
N VAL A 114 3.84 -11.87 12.01
CA VAL A 114 3.73 -11.12 10.75
C VAL A 114 2.60 -11.66 9.88
N ASN A 115 2.42 -12.98 9.78
CA ASN A 115 1.30 -13.57 9.03
C ASN A 115 -0.06 -13.18 9.62
N GLU A 116 -0.16 -13.08 10.94
CA GLU A 116 -1.36 -12.59 11.64
C GLU A 116 -1.64 -11.13 11.27
N PHE A 117 -0.64 -10.24 11.34
CA PHE A 117 -0.78 -8.86 10.87
C PHE A 117 -1.19 -8.77 9.40
N ILE A 118 -0.66 -9.65 8.54
CA ILE A 118 -1.06 -9.72 7.14
C ILE A 118 -2.52 -10.15 6.99
N SER A 119 -2.99 -11.10 7.81
CA SER A 119 -4.40 -11.52 7.79
C SER A 119 -5.32 -10.38 8.15
N VAL A 120 -5.05 -9.68 9.26
CA VAL A 120 -5.82 -8.51 9.70
C VAL A 120 -5.78 -7.41 8.63
N TYR A 121 -4.62 -7.18 8.01
CA TYR A 121 -4.49 -6.20 6.93
C TYR A 121 -5.31 -6.58 5.69
N LYS A 122 -5.40 -7.88 5.34
CA LYS A 122 -6.26 -8.34 4.23
C LYS A 122 -7.74 -8.11 4.52
N GLU A 123 -8.19 -8.39 5.75
CA GLU A 123 -9.57 -8.15 6.17
C GLU A 123 -9.92 -6.66 6.12
N PHE A 124 -9.01 -5.80 6.59
CA PHE A 124 -9.11 -4.35 6.45
C PHE A 124 -9.23 -3.95 4.98
N LEU A 125 -8.40 -4.50 4.09
CA LEU A 125 -8.44 -4.18 2.66
C LEU A 125 -9.71 -4.63 1.97
N LEU A 126 -10.22 -5.81 2.30
CA LEU A 126 -11.51 -6.29 1.79
C LEU A 126 -12.64 -5.37 2.24
N SER A 127 -12.60 -4.93 3.50
CA SER A 127 -13.55 -3.96 4.05
C SER A 127 -13.43 -2.58 3.40
N ALA A 128 -12.20 -2.15 3.08
CA ALA A 128 -11.89 -0.91 2.39
C ALA A 128 -12.27 -0.94 0.90
N LEU A 129 -12.23 -2.10 0.25
CA LEU A 129 -12.57 -2.24 -1.17
C LEU A 129 -14.03 -1.86 -1.46
N LEU A 130 -14.94 -2.17 -0.54
CA LEU A 130 -16.37 -1.86 -0.67
C LEU A 130 -16.64 -0.35 -0.81
N PRO A 131 -16.23 0.53 0.14
CA PRO A 131 -16.43 1.97 0.00
C PRO A 131 -15.66 2.55 -1.19
N LEU A 132 -14.50 1.99 -1.55
CA LEU A 132 -13.77 2.38 -2.75
C LEU A 132 -14.57 2.11 -4.03
N MET A 133 -15.13 0.90 -4.17
CA MET A 133 -15.97 0.55 -5.31
C MET A 133 -17.23 1.41 -5.37
N LEU A 134 -17.88 1.66 -4.23
CA LEU A 134 -19.07 2.52 -4.17
C LEU A 134 -18.75 3.96 -4.58
N SER A 135 -17.57 4.49 -4.22
CA SER A 135 -17.15 5.85 -4.59
C SER A 135 -16.99 6.08 -6.09
N ILE A 136 -16.78 5.01 -6.85
CA ILE A 136 -16.64 5.04 -8.31
C ILE A 136 -17.96 4.63 -8.99
N PHE A 137 -18.60 3.58 -8.46
CA PHE A 137 -19.80 3.00 -9.05
C PHE A 137 -21.02 3.91 -8.97
N ILE A 138 -21.25 4.58 -7.83
CA ILE A 138 -22.46 5.40 -7.63
C ILE A 138 -22.49 6.60 -8.61
N PRO A 139 -21.41 7.39 -8.77
CA PRO A 139 -21.36 8.43 -9.80
C PRO A 139 -21.61 7.90 -11.22
N TRP A 140 -20.96 6.79 -11.56
CA TRP A 140 -21.08 6.17 -12.88
C TRP A 140 -22.50 5.68 -13.17
N PHE A 141 -23.16 5.07 -12.19
CA PHE A 141 -24.53 4.57 -12.29
C PHE A 141 -25.52 5.72 -12.51
N CYS A 142 -25.40 6.81 -11.73
CA CYS A 142 -26.27 7.99 -11.87
C CYS A 142 -26.14 8.65 -13.25
N LEU A 143 -24.92 8.78 -13.77
CA LEU A 143 -24.69 9.32 -15.12
C LEU A 143 -25.24 8.42 -16.21
N SER A 144 -24.99 7.12 -16.10
CA SER A 144 -25.50 6.14 -17.07
C SER A 144 -27.02 6.16 -17.14
N MET A 145 -27.71 6.27 -16.00
CA MET A 145 -29.16 6.40 -15.94
C MET A 145 -29.67 7.70 -16.54
N MET A 146 -28.99 8.83 -16.31
CA MET A 146 -29.34 10.11 -16.94
C MET A 146 -29.14 10.09 -18.45
N TYR A 147 -28.09 9.44 -18.94
CA TYR A 147 -27.86 9.23 -20.36
C TYR A 147 -28.99 8.40 -20.99
N LEU A 148 -29.37 7.29 -20.35
CA LEU A 148 -30.47 6.43 -20.80
C LEU A 148 -31.83 7.14 -20.81
N MET A 149 -32.07 8.03 -19.84
CA MET A 149 -33.30 8.83 -19.74
C MET A 149 -33.37 9.98 -20.78
N LYS A 150 -32.34 10.17 -21.62
CA LYS A 150 -32.22 11.28 -22.58
C LYS A 150 -32.46 12.66 -21.95
N THR A 151 -32.16 12.79 -20.65
CA THR A 151 -32.24 14.07 -19.96
C THR A 151 -31.17 15.00 -20.52
N VAL A 152 -31.56 16.21 -20.92
CA VAL A 152 -30.61 17.27 -21.25
C VAL A 152 -29.74 17.53 -20.02
N LEU A 153 -28.43 17.33 -20.16
CA LEU A 153 -27.42 17.59 -19.14
C LEU A 153 -27.46 19.07 -18.75
N SER A 154 -28.33 19.42 -17.82
CA SER A 154 -28.39 20.74 -17.20
C SER A 154 -27.64 20.71 -15.87
N ILE A 155 -27.14 21.89 -15.47
CA ILE A 155 -26.40 22.07 -14.22
C ILE A 155 -27.17 21.55 -13.00
N ASN A 156 -28.51 21.61 -13.03
CA ASN A 156 -29.38 21.18 -11.95
C ASN A 156 -29.36 19.66 -11.74
N TYR A 157 -29.10 18.88 -12.78
CA TYR A 157 -28.97 17.42 -12.68
C TYR A 157 -27.52 16.97 -12.48
N LEU A 158 -26.55 17.80 -12.87
CA LEU A 158 -25.13 17.52 -12.67
C LEU A 158 -24.68 17.78 -11.22
N LEU A 159 -25.24 18.81 -10.57
CA LEU A 159 -24.89 19.20 -9.21
C LEU A 159 -25.04 18.05 -8.19
N PRO A 160 -26.17 17.30 -8.13
CA PRO A 160 -26.32 16.19 -7.20
C PRO A 160 -25.32 15.05 -7.44
N ILE A 161 -24.95 14.79 -8.69
CA ILE A 161 -23.96 13.77 -9.05
C ILE A 161 -22.58 14.18 -8.55
N ILE A 162 -22.20 15.44 -8.76
CA ILE A 162 -20.95 16.00 -8.23
C ILE A 162 -20.95 15.93 -6.70
N THR A 163 -22.05 16.29 -6.03
CA THR A 163 -22.17 16.19 -4.56
C THR A 163 -22.00 14.75 -4.08
N LEU A 164 -22.58 13.76 -4.78
CA LEU A 164 -22.40 12.34 -4.46
C LEU A 164 -20.94 11.89 -4.68
N CYS A 165 -20.28 12.33 -5.75
CA CYS A 165 -18.85 12.04 -5.97
C CYS A 165 -18.00 12.54 -4.80
N VAL A 166 -18.23 13.78 -4.38
CA VAL A 166 -17.51 14.41 -3.27
C VAL A 166 -17.79 13.65 -1.97
N LEU A 167 -19.07 13.39 -1.65
CA LEU A 167 -19.48 12.70 -0.42
C LEU A 167 -18.86 11.30 -0.31
N TYR A 168 -18.99 10.48 -1.35
CA TYR A 168 -18.45 9.11 -1.33
C TYR A 168 -16.93 9.08 -1.41
N SER A 169 -16.30 10.06 -2.05
CA SER A 169 -14.83 10.21 -2.04
C SER A 169 -14.31 10.58 -0.66
N VAL A 170 -15.01 11.47 0.07
CA VAL A 170 -14.68 11.84 1.45
C VAL A 170 -14.90 10.65 2.40
N LEU A 171 -16.00 9.92 2.25
CA LEU A 171 -16.26 8.71 3.04
C LEU A 171 -15.21 7.63 2.78
N ALA A 172 -14.86 7.35 1.52
CA ALA A 172 -13.81 6.40 1.18
C ALA A 172 -12.44 6.88 1.66
N SER A 173 -12.13 8.18 1.54
CA SER A 173 -10.89 8.75 2.04
C SER A 173 -10.75 8.58 3.55
N LYS A 174 -11.79 8.94 4.31
CA LYS A 174 -11.80 8.84 5.77
C LYS A 174 -11.70 7.39 6.23
N PHE A 175 -12.40 6.48 5.56
CA PHE A 175 -12.40 5.07 5.95
C PHE A 175 -11.07 4.36 5.62
N VAL A 176 -10.45 4.68 4.48
CA VAL A 176 -9.26 3.96 3.99
C VAL A 176 -7.94 4.59 4.43
N PHE A 177 -7.90 5.91 4.58
CA PHE A 177 -6.66 6.65 4.87
C PHE A 177 -6.69 7.43 6.18
N ASP A 178 -7.81 7.40 6.91
CA ASP A 178 -8.05 8.25 8.09
C ASP A 178 -7.79 9.74 7.79
N ASP A 179 -8.08 10.14 6.54
CA ASP A 179 -7.85 11.49 6.03
C ASP A 179 -9.16 12.07 5.50
N TYR A 180 -9.44 13.34 5.84
CA TYR A 180 -10.69 14.02 5.50
C TYR A 180 -10.85 14.22 3.99
N VAL A 181 -9.75 14.45 3.26
CA VAL A 181 -9.80 14.65 1.80
C VAL A 181 -8.53 14.09 1.15
N ASN A 182 -8.61 12.86 0.63
CA ASN A 182 -7.60 12.33 -0.27
C ASN A 182 -7.93 12.80 -1.70
N PRO A 183 -7.15 13.73 -2.28
CA PRO A 183 -7.42 14.29 -3.60
C PRO A 183 -7.43 13.21 -4.69
N ALA A 184 -6.74 12.08 -4.51
CA ALA A 184 -6.75 10.99 -5.49
C ALA A 184 -8.16 10.42 -5.73
N PHE A 185 -8.98 10.27 -4.69
CA PHE A 185 -10.34 9.72 -4.82
C PHE A 185 -11.34 10.73 -5.36
N LEU A 186 -11.25 11.96 -4.85
CA LEU A 186 -12.04 13.08 -5.33
C LEU A 186 -11.81 13.31 -6.83
N VAL A 187 -10.57 13.19 -7.27
CA VAL A 187 -10.17 13.35 -8.67
C VAL A 187 -10.63 12.19 -9.53
N THR A 188 -10.48 10.95 -9.04
CA THR A 188 -10.89 9.76 -9.81
C THR A 188 -12.40 9.77 -10.04
N SER A 189 -13.18 10.03 -8.99
CA SER A 189 -14.65 10.11 -9.10
C SER A 189 -15.09 11.27 -10.02
N LEU A 190 -14.50 12.46 -9.88
CA LEU A 190 -14.78 13.61 -10.75
C LEU A 190 -14.33 13.39 -12.20
N MET A 191 -13.21 12.70 -12.47
CA MET A 191 -12.80 12.31 -13.82
C MET A 191 -13.80 11.34 -14.45
N THR A 192 -14.38 10.44 -13.65
CA THR A 192 -15.39 9.49 -14.14
C THR A 192 -16.63 10.25 -14.62
N VAL A 193 -16.98 11.34 -13.92
CA VAL A 193 -18.06 12.25 -14.33
C VAL A 193 -17.69 13.02 -15.59
N TYR A 194 -16.48 13.55 -15.67
CA TYR A 194 -16.02 14.36 -16.81
C TYR A 194 -15.91 13.57 -18.12
N MET A 195 -15.45 12.30 -18.09
CA MET A 195 -15.32 11.49 -19.31
C MET A 195 -16.67 11.04 -19.92
N LEU A 196 -17.76 11.16 -19.16
CA LEU A 196 -19.10 10.73 -19.59
C LEU A 196 -19.98 11.89 -20.09
N ILE A 197 -19.50 13.13 -19.98
CA ILE A 197 -20.09 14.35 -20.57
C ILE A 197 -19.44 14.58 -21.94
#